data_AF-A0A2H3BL63-F1
#
_entry.id   AF-A0A2H3BL63-F1
#
_cell.length_a   1.000
_cell.length_b   1.000
_cell.length_c   1.000
_cell.angle_alpha   90.00
_cell.angle_beta   90.00
_cell.angle_gamma   90.00
#
_symmetry.space_group_name_H-M   'P 1'
#
loop_
_entity.id
_entity.type
_entity.pdbx_description
1 polymer ?
#
loop_
_entity_poly.entity_id
_entity_poly.type
_entity_poly.pdbx_seq_one_letter_code
_entity_poly.pdbx_strand_id
1 'polypeptide(L)'
;MRSQYLRSLYLGFFFIVSLASQPANGGNVNVTVDDTDFLITYSPADAWYTQDTVCSSCLKVDIGQVDVFENTYHGASLSEDPDDKEGQDKDDNSSGQTGNDGNPDYSSQNATRRGRNHSILDSEAQDSDDTPVTAQFTFNGTAIYIYCIQPVGFSSVSPTNMNLTFTLDNQPVGTYIHETSNTTVEPTPHFNVFSKENLTPSPHVLQASLGVNSVFLIDYMIYTKNDSVSQGSGSQTTGVDPPKNHVATFEGAIGGSVGVLATLALCIFLSIYGRRRLAARRDRRERAEIAAASPLMIGPAPFMPRYFPGTVPPPYAPSAASSAQADTHHSSGTEDMLNYADVPPSTPPPQDRQSLGLPPPSFAEAIADTSASVRIPIPGAGSAEATGITLPSANSDAPT
;
A
#
# COMPACT_ATOMS: atom_id res chain seq x y z
N MET A 1 41.48 40.74 -39.57
CA MET A 1 41.33 39.47 -38.82
C MET A 1 40.70 39.60 -37.42
N ARG A 2 40.67 40.77 -36.75
CA ARG A 2 40.05 40.91 -35.42
C ARG A 2 38.49 40.98 -35.39
N SER A 3 37.84 41.23 -36.52
CA SER A 3 36.37 41.42 -36.59
C SER A 3 35.55 40.11 -36.71
N GLN A 4 36.18 39.00 -37.08
CA GLN A 4 35.51 37.69 -37.24
C GLN A 4 35.29 36.96 -35.91
N TYR A 5 36.04 37.28 -34.85
CA TYR A 5 35.95 36.59 -33.55
C TYR A 5 34.80 37.10 -32.66
N LEU A 6 34.42 38.37 -32.78
CA LEU A 6 33.34 38.96 -31.98
C LEU A 6 31.94 38.49 -32.41
N ARG A 7 31.75 38.12 -33.68
CA ARG A 7 30.47 37.59 -34.18
C ARG A 7 30.22 36.13 -33.79
N SER A 8 31.29 35.33 -33.60
CA SER A 8 31.18 33.94 -33.15
C SER A 8 30.81 33.84 -31.66
N LEU A 9 31.32 34.76 -30.82
CA LEU A 9 30.99 34.81 -29.39
C LEU A 9 29.54 35.24 -29.12
N TYR A 10 28.98 36.16 -29.90
CA TYR A 10 27.59 36.63 -29.72
C TYR A 10 26.53 35.60 -30.16
N LEU A 11 26.81 34.80 -31.19
CA LEU A 11 25.91 33.71 -31.61
C LEU A 11 25.94 32.53 -30.65
N GLY A 12 27.09 32.22 -30.03
CA GLY A 12 27.18 31.23 -28.95
C GLY A 12 26.40 31.65 -27.70
N PHE A 13 26.43 32.94 -27.33
CA PHE A 13 25.71 33.43 -26.15
C PHE A 13 24.18 33.44 -26.35
N PHE A 14 23.68 33.76 -27.55
CA PHE A 14 22.25 33.66 -27.86
C PHE A 14 21.76 32.20 -27.96
N PHE A 15 22.58 31.26 -28.43
CA PHE A 15 22.23 29.84 -28.40
C PHE A 15 22.22 29.27 -26.97
N ILE A 16 23.12 29.73 -26.10
CA ILE A 16 23.13 29.31 -24.68
C ILE A 16 21.95 29.92 -23.90
N VAL A 17 21.52 31.14 -24.23
CA VAL A 17 20.35 31.77 -23.56
C VAL A 17 19.01 31.22 -24.09
N SER A 18 18.90 30.87 -25.38
CA SER A 18 17.67 30.27 -25.93
C SER A 18 17.47 28.78 -25.60
N LEU A 19 18.48 28.05 -25.12
CA LEU A 19 18.29 26.70 -24.57
C LEU A 19 17.82 26.69 -23.11
N ALA A 20 17.79 27.83 -22.43
CA ALA A 20 17.46 27.91 -21.00
C ALA A 20 15.95 28.13 -20.71
N SER A 21 15.10 28.24 -21.73
CA SER A 21 13.66 28.46 -21.58
C SER A 21 12.82 27.40 -22.28
N GLN A 22 13.16 26.13 -22.09
CA GLN A 22 12.14 25.10 -22.29
C GLN A 22 11.16 25.23 -21.12
N PRO A 23 9.84 25.39 -21.36
CA PRO A 23 8.88 25.27 -20.28
C PRO A 23 9.14 23.91 -19.64
N ALA A 24 9.45 23.91 -18.34
CA ALA A 24 9.54 22.69 -17.58
C ALA A 24 8.14 22.07 -17.63
N ASN A 25 7.94 21.15 -18.58
CA ASN A 25 6.75 20.36 -18.67
C ASN A 25 6.83 19.43 -17.46
N GLY A 26 6.23 19.86 -16.34
CA GLY A 26 6.12 19.03 -15.16
C GLY A 26 5.45 17.73 -15.59
N GLY A 27 6.21 16.65 -15.63
CA GLY A 27 5.69 15.36 -16.02
C GLY A 27 4.72 14.87 -14.96
N ASN A 28 3.62 14.28 -15.39
CA ASN A 28 2.77 13.51 -14.50
C ASN A 28 3.53 12.25 -14.10
N VAL A 29 3.71 12.03 -12.81
CA VAL A 29 4.39 10.85 -12.26
C VAL A 29 3.35 10.01 -11.52
N ASN A 30 3.29 8.72 -11.87
CA ASN A 30 2.48 7.75 -11.16
C ASN A 30 3.23 7.26 -9.93
N VAL A 31 2.54 7.24 -8.80
CA VAL A 31 3.02 6.74 -7.51
C VAL A 31 2.15 5.55 -7.14
N THR A 32 2.76 4.38 -7.03
CA THR A 32 2.11 3.18 -6.50
C THR A 32 2.24 3.18 -4.99
N VAL A 33 1.14 2.88 -4.29
CA VAL A 33 1.05 2.83 -2.84
C VAL A 33 0.47 1.48 -2.45
N ASP A 34 1.23 0.76 -1.65
CA ASP A 34 0.90 -0.55 -1.11
C ASP A 34 -0.28 -0.49 -0.12
N ASP A 35 -1.02 -1.59 0.05
CA ASP A 35 -2.12 -1.69 1.01
C ASP A 35 -1.67 -1.48 2.47
N THR A 36 -0.40 -1.67 2.79
CA THR A 36 0.14 -1.44 4.14
C THR A 36 0.56 0.01 4.42
N ASP A 37 0.47 0.91 3.43
CA ASP A 37 0.95 2.30 3.55
C ASP A 37 0.03 3.15 4.45
N PHE A 38 0.64 4.09 5.19
CA PHE A 38 -0.05 5.00 6.10
C PHE A 38 -1.00 6.00 5.41
N LEU A 39 -0.90 6.16 4.09
CA LEU A 39 -1.84 6.93 3.30
C LEU A 39 -3.23 6.27 3.22
N ILE A 40 -3.34 5.01 3.62
CA ILE A 40 -4.59 4.25 3.69
C ILE A 40 -4.99 4.07 5.15
N THR A 41 -6.22 4.47 5.48
CA THR A 41 -6.80 4.31 6.81
C THR A 41 -8.02 3.39 6.74
N TYR A 42 -8.01 2.36 7.58
CA TYR A 42 -9.05 1.34 7.65
C TYR A 42 -9.95 1.58 8.87
N SER A 43 -11.26 1.55 8.68
CA SER A 43 -12.24 1.75 9.76
C SER A 43 -13.47 0.86 9.60
N PRO A 44 -14.03 0.28 10.68
CA PRO A 44 -13.37 0.13 11.98
C PRO A 44 -12.22 -0.89 11.85
N ALA A 45 -11.12 -0.72 12.59
CA ALA A 45 -9.89 -1.47 12.37
C ALA A 45 -10.04 -3.00 12.54
N ASP A 46 -11.01 -3.44 13.35
CA ASP A 46 -11.33 -4.85 13.62
C ASP A 46 -12.12 -5.55 12.50
N ALA A 47 -12.75 -4.79 11.60
CA ALA A 47 -13.40 -5.32 10.40
C ALA A 47 -12.39 -5.67 9.29
N TRP A 48 -11.14 -5.21 9.43
CA TRP A 48 -10.08 -5.42 8.44
C TRP A 48 -9.10 -6.48 8.91
N TYR A 49 -8.64 -7.30 7.97
CA TYR A 49 -7.74 -8.40 8.19
C TYR A 49 -6.66 -8.46 7.12
N THR A 50 -5.49 -8.96 7.49
CA THR A 50 -4.39 -9.24 6.57
C THR A 50 -4.34 -10.73 6.24
N GLN A 51 -3.48 -11.11 5.29
CA GLN A 51 -3.18 -12.51 4.98
C GLN A 51 -2.85 -13.39 6.22
N ASP A 52 -2.14 -12.80 7.19
CA ASP A 52 -1.65 -13.48 8.39
C ASP A 52 -2.70 -13.55 9.50
N THR A 53 -3.81 -12.82 9.35
CA THR A 53 -4.87 -12.79 10.36
C THR A 53 -5.60 -14.13 10.41
N VAL A 54 -5.69 -14.73 11.59
CA VAL A 54 -6.42 -15.99 11.77
C VAL A 54 -7.89 -15.70 12.04
N CYS A 55 -8.73 -15.89 11.03
CA CYS A 55 -10.18 -15.77 11.15
C CYS A 55 -10.88 -16.87 10.35
N SER A 56 -12.00 -17.36 10.90
CA SER A 56 -12.76 -18.49 10.35
C SER A 56 -13.80 -18.08 9.31
N SER A 57 -14.24 -16.82 9.32
CA SER A 57 -15.25 -16.27 8.42
C SER A 57 -14.66 -15.39 7.31
N CYS A 58 -13.39 -15.01 7.39
CA CYS A 58 -12.75 -14.17 6.39
C CYS A 58 -12.48 -14.95 5.10
N LEU A 59 -12.61 -14.26 3.97
CA LEU A 59 -12.16 -14.77 2.70
C LEU A 59 -10.62 -14.65 2.63
N LYS A 60 -9.94 -15.80 2.60
CA LYS A 60 -8.49 -15.87 2.42
C LYS A 60 -8.13 -16.22 0.99
N VAL A 61 -7.25 -15.43 0.39
CA VAL A 61 -6.64 -15.72 -0.90
C VAL A 61 -5.32 -16.46 -0.66
N ASP A 62 -5.11 -17.56 -1.38
CA ASP A 62 -3.81 -18.25 -1.40
C ASP A 62 -2.84 -17.48 -2.32
N ILE A 63 -1.99 -16.64 -1.70
CA ILE A 63 -1.03 -15.79 -2.40
C ILE A 63 0.02 -16.62 -3.15
N GLY A 64 0.22 -17.90 -2.78
CA GLY A 64 1.12 -18.79 -3.52
C GLY A 64 0.70 -19.02 -4.98
N GLN A 65 -0.56 -18.71 -5.33
CA GLN A 65 -1.13 -18.90 -6.67
C GLN A 65 -1.53 -17.59 -7.35
N VAL A 66 -1.57 -16.47 -6.63
CA VAL A 66 -2.10 -15.19 -7.12
C VAL A 66 -0.99 -14.15 -7.07
N ASP A 67 -0.74 -13.46 -8.19
CA ASP A 67 0.21 -12.35 -8.27
C ASP A 67 -0.39 -11.13 -7.57
N VAL A 68 -0.05 -10.94 -6.30
CA VAL A 68 -0.52 -9.82 -5.47
C VAL A 68 0.64 -8.83 -5.32
N PHE A 69 0.35 -7.53 -5.37
CA PHE A 69 1.38 -6.51 -5.23
C PHE A 69 2.08 -6.66 -3.88
N GLU A 70 3.42 -6.70 -3.92
CA GLU A 70 4.31 -6.97 -2.78
C GLU A 70 3.96 -8.21 -1.92
N ASN A 71 3.14 -9.13 -2.45
CA ASN A 71 2.57 -10.27 -1.72
C ASN A 71 1.82 -9.86 -0.44
N THR A 72 1.10 -8.74 -0.44
CA THR A 72 0.28 -8.27 0.70
C THR A 72 -1.12 -7.86 0.25
N TYR A 73 -2.09 -8.03 1.14
CA TYR A 73 -3.44 -7.49 0.93
C TYR A 73 -4.12 -7.21 2.26
N HIS A 74 -5.04 -6.25 2.23
CA HIS A 74 -6.00 -5.99 3.31
C HIS A 74 -7.41 -6.35 2.85
N GLY A 75 -8.01 -7.28 3.57
CA GLY A 75 -9.38 -7.72 3.35
C GLY A 75 -10.34 -7.15 4.39
N ALA A 76 -11.58 -6.92 3.98
CA ALA A 76 -12.70 -6.73 4.89
C ALA A 76 -13.93 -7.45 4.36
N SER A 77 -14.77 -7.94 5.26
CA SER A 77 -16.05 -8.57 4.93
C SER A 77 -17.15 -8.00 5.81
N LEU A 78 -18.25 -7.59 5.19
CA LEU A 78 -19.46 -7.16 5.89
C LEU A 78 -20.58 -8.15 5.59
N SER A 79 -21.02 -8.89 6.61
CA SER A 79 -22.18 -9.78 6.54
C SER A 79 -23.44 -9.05 7.01
N GLU A 80 -24.61 -9.46 6.52
CA GLU A 80 -25.89 -9.13 7.18
C GLU A 80 -25.84 -9.49 8.67
N ASP A 81 -26.34 -8.60 9.52
CA ASP A 81 -26.54 -8.89 10.93
C ASP A 81 -27.55 -10.06 11.07
N PRO A 82 -27.27 -11.08 11.89
CA PRO A 82 -28.23 -12.12 12.20
C PRO A 82 -29.61 -11.63 12.67
N ASP A 83 -29.71 -10.50 13.35
CA ASP A 83 -30.98 -9.99 13.89
C ASP A 83 -31.92 -9.39 12.83
N ASP A 84 -31.37 -8.87 11.73
CA ASP A 84 -32.12 -8.43 10.54
C ASP A 84 -32.98 -9.55 9.91
N LYS A 85 -32.70 -10.82 10.23
CA LYS A 85 -33.42 -11.97 9.66
C LYS A 85 -34.68 -12.36 10.45
N GLU A 86 -34.93 -11.78 11.62
CA GLU A 86 -36.05 -12.20 12.48
C GLU A 86 -37.40 -11.53 12.16
N GLY A 87 -37.46 -10.61 11.20
CA GLY A 87 -38.71 -9.95 10.78
C GLY A 87 -39.67 -10.80 9.94
N GLN A 88 -39.35 -12.06 9.62
CA GLN A 88 -40.36 -12.98 9.09
C GLN A 88 -41.19 -13.51 10.26
N ASP A 89 -42.11 -12.65 10.69
CA ASP A 89 -43.27 -12.99 11.48
C ASP A 89 -43.82 -14.31 10.93
N LYS A 90 -43.56 -15.37 11.69
CA LYS A 90 -44.48 -16.48 11.78
C LYS A 90 -45.74 -15.85 12.37
N ASP A 91 -46.52 -15.23 11.50
CA ASP A 91 -47.97 -15.21 11.62
C ASP A 91 -48.37 -16.67 11.62
N ASP A 92 -48.17 -17.29 12.78
CA ASP A 92 -48.76 -18.54 13.18
C ASP A 92 -50.21 -18.33 12.85
N ASN A 93 -50.58 -18.98 11.75
CA ASN A 93 -51.89 -19.18 11.25
C ASN A 93 -52.61 -19.95 12.36
N SER A 94 -52.98 -19.20 13.41
CA SER A 94 -53.92 -19.54 14.45
C SER A 94 -55.25 -19.64 13.73
N SER A 95 -55.37 -20.77 13.04
CA SER A 95 -56.59 -21.43 12.65
C SER A 95 -57.29 -21.93 13.92
N GLY A 96 -57.46 -21.02 14.89
CA GLY A 96 -58.42 -21.10 15.96
C GLY A 96 -59.81 -20.82 15.40
N GLN A 97 -60.32 -21.80 14.66
CA GLN A 97 -61.64 -22.39 14.90
C GLN A 97 -62.73 -21.45 15.46
N THR A 98 -63.64 -20.98 14.60
CA THR A 98 -65.08 -20.88 14.91
C THR A 98 -65.81 -21.11 13.59
N GLY A 99 -66.64 -22.13 13.42
CA GLY A 99 -67.86 -22.32 14.19
C GLY A 99 -69.01 -21.84 13.32
N ASN A 100 -69.49 -22.75 12.47
CA ASN A 100 -70.64 -22.61 11.61
C ASN A 100 -71.90 -22.21 12.41
N ASP A 101 -72.67 -21.30 11.84
CA ASP A 101 -74.13 -21.14 11.88
C ASP A 101 -74.85 -20.96 13.24
N GLY A 102 -75.37 -19.75 13.48
CA GLY A 102 -76.52 -19.60 14.38
C GLY A 102 -76.87 -18.20 14.91
N ASN A 103 -77.58 -17.42 14.08
CA ASN A 103 -78.61 -16.43 14.45
C ASN A 103 -78.17 -14.97 14.79
N PRO A 104 -78.80 -13.95 14.17
CA PRO A 104 -78.62 -12.54 14.54
C PRO A 104 -79.67 -12.14 15.59
N ASP A 105 -79.26 -11.50 16.68
CA ASP A 105 -80.21 -10.68 17.41
C ASP A 105 -79.59 -9.43 18.01
N TYR A 106 -80.37 -8.36 17.89
CA TYR A 106 -80.06 -6.98 18.27
C TYR A 106 -80.00 -6.82 19.79
N SER A 107 -78.95 -6.22 20.33
CA SER A 107 -78.99 -5.17 21.38
C SER A 107 -77.57 -4.73 21.70
N SER A 108 -77.19 -3.48 21.48
CA SER A 108 -77.41 -2.37 22.43
C SER A 108 -76.89 -2.70 23.83
N GLN A 109 -75.66 -2.30 24.13
CA GLN A 109 -75.37 -1.27 25.16
C GLN A 109 -73.88 -1.21 25.49
N ASN A 110 -73.34 0.01 25.38
CA ASN A 110 -72.40 0.65 26.29
C ASN A 110 -71.64 -0.24 27.28
N ALA A 111 -70.37 -0.53 26.98
CA ALA A 111 -69.38 -0.85 28.00
C ALA A 111 -67.99 -0.33 27.57
N THR A 112 -67.60 0.80 28.17
CA THR A 112 -66.21 1.13 28.62
C THR A 112 -65.06 0.57 27.78
N ARG A 113 -64.44 1.34 26.88
CA ARG A 113 -63.45 2.39 27.21
C ARG A 113 -62.39 1.92 28.23
N ARG A 114 -61.50 0.99 27.82
CA ARG A 114 -60.10 0.80 28.30
C ARG A 114 -59.46 -0.39 27.55
N GLY A 115 -59.42 -0.30 26.23
CA GLY A 115 -58.55 -1.16 25.41
C GLY A 115 -57.17 -0.51 25.35
N ARG A 116 -56.15 -1.25 25.77
CA ARG A 116 -54.76 -0.79 25.92
C ARG A 116 -54.23 -0.11 24.67
N ASN A 117 -53.88 1.17 24.79
CA ASN A 117 -52.88 1.84 23.95
C ASN A 117 -51.46 1.47 24.46
N HIS A 118 -51.14 0.18 24.47
CA HIS A 118 -49.76 -0.32 24.45
C HIS A 118 -49.68 -0.97 23.06
N SER A 119 -48.94 -0.50 22.07
CA SER A 119 -47.50 -0.24 22.07
C SER A 119 -47.14 0.35 20.70
N ILE A 120 -47.10 1.68 20.57
CA ILE A 120 -46.67 2.34 19.32
C ILE A 120 -45.63 3.42 19.68
N LEU A 121 -44.68 3.10 20.55
CA LEU A 121 -43.67 4.08 21.00
C LEU A 121 -42.26 3.51 21.26
N ASP A 122 -41.96 2.26 20.91
CA ASP A 122 -40.60 1.71 21.11
C ASP A 122 -39.91 1.27 19.79
N SER A 123 -40.48 1.52 18.62
CA SER A 123 -39.91 1.11 17.32
C SER A 123 -38.95 2.13 16.68
N GLU A 124 -38.51 3.14 17.44
CA GLU A 124 -37.39 4.01 17.04
C GLU A 124 -36.13 3.68 17.87
N ALA A 125 -36.03 2.45 18.39
CA ALA A 125 -34.72 1.90 18.73
C ALA A 125 -33.95 1.79 17.42
N GLN A 126 -33.14 2.82 17.20
CA GLN A 126 -32.37 3.07 16.02
C GLN A 126 -31.43 1.89 15.80
N ASP A 127 -31.78 1.01 14.87
CA ASP A 127 -30.99 -0.12 14.33
C ASP A 127 -29.74 0.37 13.57
N SER A 128 -29.08 1.41 14.10
CA SER A 128 -28.00 2.14 13.43
C SER A 128 -26.62 1.75 13.95
N ASP A 129 -26.48 0.59 14.59
CA ASP A 129 -25.19 0.11 15.10
C ASP A 129 -24.34 -0.61 14.03
N ASP A 130 -24.83 -0.69 12.79
CA ASP A 130 -24.02 -1.04 11.62
C ASP A 130 -22.90 0.00 11.43
N THR A 131 -21.76 -0.28 12.05
CA THR A 131 -20.57 0.56 11.91
C THR A 131 -20.06 0.40 10.48
N PRO A 132 -20.05 1.48 9.68
CA PRO A 132 -19.71 1.37 8.27
C PRO A 132 -18.24 0.94 8.11
N VAL A 133 -18.03 -0.09 7.30
CA VAL A 133 -16.69 -0.59 6.96
C VAL A 133 -16.16 0.21 5.78
N THR A 134 -15.07 0.92 5.99
CA THR A 134 -14.53 1.93 5.06
C THR A 134 -13.01 1.85 4.98
N ALA A 135 -12.48 2.14 3.78
CA ALA A 135 -11.08 2.44 3.54
C ALA A 135 -10.97 3.87 3.00
N GLN A 136 -10.13 4.67 3.64
CA GLN A 136 -9.88 6.05 3.27
C GLN A 136 -8.46 6.18 2.70
N PHE A 137 -8.35 6.74 1.51
CA PHE A 137 -7.11 6.96 0.78
C PHE A 137 -6.82 8.47 0.72
N THR A 138 -5.68 8.87 1.28
CA THR A 138 -5.22 10.26 1.25
C THR A 138 -4.11 10.41 0.21
N PHE A 139 -4.25 11.36 -0.70
CA PHE A 139 -3.25 11.58 -1.75
C PHE A 139 -3.20 13.04 -2.18
N ASN A 140 -2.10 13.45 -2.82
CA ASN A 140 -1.97 14.78 -3.43
C ASN A 140 -1.62 14.59 -4.90
N GLY A 141 -2.59 14.80 -5.79
CA GLY A 141 -2.47 14.38 -7.17
C GLY A 141 -3.60 14.86 -8.08
N THR A 142 -3.55 14.40 -9.33
CA THR A 142 -4.49 14.72 -10.41
C THR A 142 -5.26 13.50 -10.90
N ALA A 143 -4.89 12.29 -10.47
CA ALA A 143 -5.62 11.07 -10.75
C ALA A 143 -5.41 10.03 -9.64
N ILE A 144 -6.36 9.11 -9.49
CA ILE A 144 -6.30 7.96 -8.60
C ILE A 144 -6.93 6.73 -9.27
N TYR A 145 -6.36 5.56 -9.00
CA TYR A 145 -6.80 4.24 -9.46
C TYR A 145 -6.69 3.27 -8.28
N ILE A 146 -7.77 2.53 -7.99
CA ILE A 146 -7.80 1.53 -6.90
C ILE A 146 -7.82 0.14 -7.52
N TYR A 147 -6.86 -0.68 -7.11
CA TYR A 147 -6.73 -2.07 -7.56
C TYR A 147 -7.04 -3.02 -6.40
N CYS A 148 -7.76 -4.08 -6.71
CA CYS A 148 -8.18 -5.09 -5.74
C CYS A 148 -7.96 -6.50 -6.28
N ILE A 149 -8.08 -7.48 -5.40
CA ILE A 149 -8.25 -8.88 -5.78
C ILE A 149 -9.75 -9.13 -5.92
N GLN A 150 -10.20 -9.46 -7.13
CA GLN A 150 -11.58 -9.82 -7.35
C GLN A 150 -11.83 -11.24 -6.81
N PRO A 151 -12.73 -11.41 -5.82
CA PRO A 151 -13.06 -12.71 -5.26
C PRO A 151 -13.75 -13.59 -6.30
N VAL A 152 -13.64 -14.91 -6.14
CA VAL A 152 -14.34 -15.89 -6.97
C VAL A 152 -15.02 -16.96 -6.14
N GLY A 153 -16.00 -17.62 -6.76
CA GLY A 153 -16.60 -18.84 -6.26
C GLY A 153 -17.76 -18.62 -5.28
N PHE A 154 -18.13 -19.72 -4.63
CA PHE A 154 -19.11 -19.77 -3.54
C PHE A 154 -18.40 -20.23 -2.29
N SER A 155 -18.36 -19.38 -1.29
CA SER A 155 -18.19 -19.82 0.09
C SER A 155 -19.57 -19.85 0.73
N SER A 156 -19.90 -20.92 1.43
CA SER A 156 -21.12 -20.96 2.24
C SER A 156 -21.02 -20.09 3.50
N VAL A 157 -19.83 -19.59 3.81
CA VAL A 157 -19.51 -18.94 5.09
C VAL A 157 -19.07 -17.48 4.91
N SER A 158 -18.59 -17.11 3.72
CA SER A 158 -18.03 -15.77 3.45
C SER A 158 -18.69 -15.16 2.23
N PRO A 159 -19.07 -13.87 2.27
CA PRO A 159 -19.56 -13.19 1.09
C PRO A 159 -18.46 -13.15 0.03
N THR A 160 -18.85 -13.39 -1.22
CA THR A 160 -17.98 -13.29 -2.41
C THR A 160 -18.39 -12.16 -3.34
N ASN A 161 -19.51 -11.49 -3.06
CA ASN A 161 -19.92 -10.29 -3.78
C ASN A 161 -19.08 -9.09 -3.32
N MET A 162 -18.94 -8.07 -4.16
CA MET A 162 -18.26 -6.83 -3.80
C MET A 162 -19.14 -5.65 -4.21
N ASN A 163 -19.74 -4.98 -3.23
CA ASN A 163 -20.49 -3.73 -3.42
C ASN A 163 -19.74 -2.59 -2.74
N LEU A 164 -19.22 -1.65 -3.52
CA LEU A 164 -18.44 -0.52 -3.05
C LEU A 164 -19.11 0.78 -3.47
N THR A 165 -19.14 1.74 -2.55
CA THR A 165 -19.53 3.12 -2.84
C THR A 165 -18.35 4.05 -2.61
N PHE A 166 -18.12 4.98 -3.54
CA PHE A 166 -16.96 5.85 -3.51
C PHE A 166 -17.37 7.30 -3.33
N THR A 167 -16.73 7.98 -2.37
CA THR A 167 -16.82 9.43 -2.20
C THR A 167 -15.44 10.06 -2.30
N LEU A 168 -15.30 11.12 -3.09
CA LEU A 168 -14.08 11.92 -3.19
C LEU A 168 -14.36 13.30 -2.58
N ASP A 169 -13.58 13.70 -1.58
CA ASP A 169 -13.75 14.98 -0.88
C ASP A 169 -15.19 15.19 -0.37
N ASN A 170 -15.77 14.13 0.19
CA ASN A 170 -17.16 14.04 0.68
C ASN A 170 -18.24 14.19 -0.40
N GLN A 171 -17.90 14.01 -1.68
CA GLN A 171 -18.86 13.97 -2.79
C GLN A 171 -18.94 12.58 -3.40
N PRO A 172 -20.14 12.02 -3.63
CA PRO A 172 -20.27 10.71 -4.27
C PRO A 172 -19.74 10.76 -5.71
N VAL A 173 -18.81 9.87 -6.05
CA VAL A 173 -18.13 9.84 -7.35
C VAL A 173 -18.36 8.56 -8.15
N GLY A 174 -18.88 7.51 -7.51
CA GLY A 174 -19.23 6.27 -8.20
C GLY A 174 -19.57 5.12 -7.26
N THR A 175 -19.94 4.01 -7.86
CA THR A 175 -20.20 2.73 -7.19
C THR A 175 -19.61 1.61 -8.03
N TYR A 176 -19.19 0.52 -7.38
CA TYR A 176 -18.74 -0.69 -8.05
C TYR A 176 -19.51 -1.88 -7.47
N ILE A 177 -20.08 -2.70 -8.34
CA ILE A 177 -20.82 -3.91 -7.95
C ILE A 177 -20.26 -5.07 -8.75
N HIS A 178 -19.77 -6.08 -8.03
CA HIS A 178 -19.41 -7.38 -8.57
C HIS A 178 -20.28 -8.45 -7.92
N GLU A 179 -21.04 -9.14 -8.74
CA GLU A 179 -21.76 -10.36 -8.37
C GLU A 179 -20.94 -11.56 -8.86
N THR A 180 -20.62 -12.46 -7.94
CA THR A 180 -19.85 -13.65 -8.26
C THR A 180 -20.63 -14.54 -9.23
N SER A 181 -20.00 -14.92 -10.35
CA SER A 181 -20.53 -15.93 -11.26
C SER A 181 -19.93 -17.30 -10.96
N ASN A 182 -20.71 -18.37 -11.13
CA ASN A 182 -20.26 -19.75 -10.88
C ASN A 182 -19.17 -20.24 -11.84
N THR A 183 -18.72 -19.41 -12.78
CA THR A 183 -17.88 -19.82 -13.90
C THR A 183 -16.40 -19.58 -13.67
N THR A 184 -16.02 -18.68 -12.77
CA THR A 184 -14.62 -18.33 -12.53
C THR A 184 -14.09 -19.10 -11.33
N VAL A 185 -13.00 -19.84 -11.52
CA VAL A 185 -12.42 -20.74 -10.51
C VAL A 185 -11.34 -20.05 -9.69
N GLU A 186 -10.68 -19.02 -10.22
CA GLU A 186 -9.48 -18.40 -9.63
C GLU A 186 -9.65 -16.90 -9.39
N PRO A 187 -9.22 -16.38 -8.21
CA PRO A 187 -9.23 -14.95 -7.91
C PRO A 187 -8.48 -14.16 -8.98
N THR A 188 -9.01 -13.01 -9.38
CA THR A 188 -8.35 -12.16 -10.39
C THR A 188 -7.65 -11.00 -9.69
N PRO A 189 -6.31 -10.98 -9.61
CA PRO A 189 -5.57 -9.86 -9.02
C PRO A 189 -5.56 -8.65 -9.94
N HIS A 190 -5.08 -7.52 -9.40
CA HIS A 190 -4.90 -6.26 -10.15
C HIS A 190 -6.16 -5.79 -10.88
N PHE A 191 -7.32 -6.04 -10.29
CA PHE A 191 -8.59 -5.63 -10.86
C PHE A 191 -8.88 -4.17 -10.48
N ASN A 192 -9.04 -3.31 -11.47
CA ASN A 192 -9.34 -1.90 -11.23
C ASN A 192 -10.82 -1.71 -10.90
N VAL A 193 -11.13 -1.35 -9.65
CA VAL A 193 -12.50 -1.11 -9.18
C VAL A 193 -12.93 0.34 -9.22
N PHE A 194 -11.97 1.27 -9.28
CA PHE A 194 -12.25 2.69 -9.30
C PHE A 194 -11.12 3.47 -9.97
N SER A 195 -11.49 4.40 -10.84
CA SER A 195 -10.56 5.37 -11.41
C SER A 195 -11.18 6.76 -11.48
N LYS A 196 -10.36 7.77 -11.21
CA LYS A 196 -10.73 9.17 -11.38
C LYS A 196 -9.54 9.97 -11.85
N GLU A 197 -9.67 10.63 -12.97
CA GLU A 197 -8.65 11.46 -13.60
C GLU A 197 -9.08 12.93 -13.65
N ASN A 198 -8.16 13.80 -14.09
CA ASN A 198 -8.39 15.24 -14.27
C ASN A 198 -8.86 15.94 -12.99
N LEU A 199 -8.39 15.46 -11.84
CA LEU A 199 -8.54 16.14 -10.56
C LEU A 199 -7.65 17.39 -10.53
N THR A 200 -8.07 18.37 -9.74
CA THR A 200 -7.24 19.55 -9.49
C THR A 200 -5.98 19.12 -8.76
N PRO A 201 -4.78 19.66 -9.07
CA PRO A 201 -3.56 19.32 -8.34
C PRO A 201 -3.63 19.81 -6.87
N SER A 202 -4.21 19.00 -5.99
CA SER A 202 -4.47 19.31 -4.58
C SER A 202 -4.48 18.05 -3.72
N PRO A 203 -4.39 18.18 -2.38
CA PRO A 203 -4.72 17.09 -1.48
C PRO A 203 -6.18 16.65 -1.64
N HIS A 204 -6.40 15.35 -1.75
CA HIS A 204 -7.69 14.70 -1.92
C HIS A 204 -7.85 13.56 -0.91
N VAL A 205 -9.11 13.28 -0.58
CA VAL A 205 -9.51 12.14 0.24
C VAL A 205 -10.54 11.32 -0.51
N LEU A 206 -10.14 10.13 -0.96
CA LEU A 206 -11.08 9.13 -1.49
C LEU A 206 -11.49 8.21 -0.36
N GLN A 207 -12.77 7.93 -0.21
CA GLN A 207 -13.29 6.95 0.71
C GLN A 207 -14.08 5.90 -0.07
N ALA A 208 -13.72 4.64 0.13
CA ALA A 208 -14.48 3.48 -0.32
C ALA A 208 -15.25 2.92 0.87
N SER A 209 -16.56 2.79 0.74
CA SER A 209 -17.43 2.21 1.75
C SER A 209 -18.00 0.89 1.26
N LEU A 210 -17.86 -0.14 2.08
CA LEU A 210 -18.29 -1.51 1.79
C LEU A 210 -19.79 -1.65 2.07
N GLY A 211 -20.54 -2.17 1.09
CA GLY A 211 -21.95 -2.51 1.25
C GLY A 211 -22.15 -3.81 2.00
N VAL A 212 -23.38 -4.05 2.45
CA VAL A 212 -23.78 -5.30 3.11
C VAL A 212 -23.54 -6.53 2.20
N ASN A 213 -23.31 -7.69 2.80
CA ASN A 213 -22.99 -8.95 2.12
C ASN A 213 -21.87 -8.85 1.10
N SER A 214 -20.85 -8.04 1.39
CA SER A 214 -19.77 -7.79 0.47
C SER A 214 -18.40 -8.04 1.09
N VAL A 215 -17.43 -8.31 0.24
CA VAL A 215 -16.02 -8.41 0.58
C VAL A 215 -15.22 -7.39 -0.23
N PHE A 216 -14.18 -6.83 0.37
CA PHE A 216 -13.23 -5.94 -0.28
C PHE A 216 -11.81 -6.38 0.03
N LEU A 217 -11.05 -6.77 -1.00
CA LEU A 217 -9.66 -7.21 -0.88
C LEU A 217 -8.77 -6.20 -1.59
N ILE A 218 -8.28 -5.19 -0.87
CA ILE A 218 -7.42 -4.13 -1.43
C ILE A 218 -6.02 -4.70 -1.66
N ASP A 219 -5.48 -4.43 -2.84
CA ASP A 219 -4.13 -4.83 -3.28
C ASP A 219 -3.20 -3.61 -3.25
N TYR A 220 -3.48 -2.59 -4.07
CA TYR A 220 -2.73 -1.33 -4.05
C TYR A 220 -3.54 -0.19 -4.67
N MET A 221 -3.05 1.03 -4.51
CA MET A 221 -3.53 2.18 -5.29
C MET A 221 -2.42 2.82 -6.11
N ILE A 222 -2.81 3.46 -7.21
CA ILE A 222 -1.92 4.34 -7.98
C ILE A 222 -2.53 5.73 -7.97
N TYR A 223 -1.74 6.74 -7.63
CA TYR A 223 -2.13 8.13 -7.87
C TYR A 223 -1.11 8.84 -8.74
N THR A 224 -1.58 9.75 -9.57
CA THR A 224 -0.74 10.59 -10.41
C THR A 224 -0.55 11.93 -9.72
N LYS A 225 0.69 12.42 -9.63
CA LYS A 225 0.98 13.79 -9.20
C LYS A 225 1.75 14.54 -10.26
N ASN A 226 1.54 15.84 -10.33
CA ASN A 226 2.39 16.71 -11.13
C ASN A 226 3.75 16.75 -10.44
N ASP A 227 4.80 16.24 -11.10
CA ASP A 227 6.16 16.56 -10.68
C ASP A 227 6.38 18.03 -11.06
N SER A 228 5.93 18.93 -10.18
CA SER A 228 6.47 20.27 -10.15
C SER A 228 7.92 20.07 -9.79
N VAL A 229 8.75 19.86 -10.82
CA VAL A 229 10.20 19.92 -10.70
C VAL A 229 10.41 21.23 -9.99
N SER A 230 10.68 21.13 -8.69
CA SER A 230 11.11 22.24 -7.88
C SER A 230 12.52 22.50 -8.38
N GLN A 231 12.60 23.06 -9.59
CA GLN A 231 13.76 23.78 -10.04
C GLN A 231 13.92 24.82 -8.94
N GLY A 232 14.84 24.52 -8.02
CA GLY A 232 15.40 25.50 -7.13
C GLY A 232 16.00 26.60 -7.99
N SER A 233 15.15 27.49 -8.48
CA SER A 233 15.54 28.79 -8.96
C SER A 233 15.91 29.55 -7.70
N GLY A 234 17.14 29.31 -7.25
CA GLY A 234 17.83 30.11 -6.26
C GLY A 234 18.04 31.50 -6.83
N SER A 235 16.98 32.30 -6.90
CA SER A 235 17.09 33.73 -7.08
C SER A 235 17.50 34.32 -5.74
N GLN A 236 18.82 34.42 -5.56
CA GLN A 236 19.42 35.32 -4.59
C GLN A 236 18.96 36.75 -4.92
N THR A 237 17.96 37.25 -4.20
CA THR A 237 17.67 38.68 -4.15
C THR A 237 18.23 39.23 -2.85
N THR A 238 19.40 39.84 -2.99
CA THR A 238 19.95 40.76 -2.00
C THR A 238 19.10 42.02 -1.95
N GLY A 239 18.56 42.35 -0.78
CA GLY A 239 18.66 43.71 -0.26
C GLY A 239 17.38 44.44 0.15
N VAL A 240 17.35 44.78 1.46
CA VAL A 240 17.00 46.10 2.06
C VAL A 240 15.50 46.48 2.04
N ASP A 241 14.76 46.78 3.11
CA ASP A 241 14.87 46.78 4.59
C ASP A 241 13.42 47.08 5.16
N PRO A 242 13.17 47.12 6.51
CA PRO A 242 11.94 46.63 7.19
C PRO A 242 11.05 47.79 7.77
N PRO A 243 10.02 47.62 8.65
CA PRO A 243 9.64 46.44 9.45
C PRO A 243 8.12 46.13 9.62
N LYS A 244 7.84 44.84 9.90
CA LYS A 244 6.85 44.33 10.89
C LYS A 244 6.95 42.79 10.94
N ASN A 245 7.77 42.31 11.87
CA ASN A 245 7.72 41.06 12.62
C ASN A 245 7.09 39.84 11.90
N HIS A 246 7.89 39.07 11.16
CA HIS A 246 7.57 37.69 10.81
C HIS A 246 8.71 36.77 11.25
N VAL A 247 8.43 35.95 12.27
CA VAL A 247 9.28 34.88 12.78
C VAL A 247 9.05 33.67 11.88
N ALA A 248 9.72 33.63 10.71
CA ALA A 248 9.69 32.47 9.81
C ALA A 248 10.91 32.50 8.88
N THR A 249 12.13 32.66 9.39
CA THR A 249 13.33 32.63 8.54
C THR A 249 14.58 32.24 9.32
N PHE A 250 14.66 30.99 9.78
CA PHE A 250 15.95 30.43 10.21
C PHE A 250 16.21 28.98 9.75
N GLU A 251 15.23 28.30 9.15
CA GLU A 251 15.37 26.87 8.83
C GLU A 251 15.74 26.60 7.36
N GLY A 252 15.38 27.48 6.42
CA GLY A 252 15.62 27.28 4.99
C GLY A 252 17.08 27.45 4.54
N ALA A 253 17.94 28.12 5.32
CA ALA A 253 19.31 28.43 4.90
C ALA A 253 20.31 27.29 5.18
N ILE A 254 20.04 26.43 6.17
CA ILE A 254 20.96 25.35 6.55
C ILE A 254 20.77 24.13 5.63
N GLY A 255 19.54 23.85 5.17
CA GLY A 255 19.24 22.70 4.29
C GLY A 255 19.85 22.79 2.88
N GLY A 256 19.97 24.00 2.31
CA GLY A 256 20.51 24.18 0.96
C GLY A 256 21.99 23.84 0.81
N SER A 257 22.81 24.09 1.84
CA SER A 257 24.25 23.82 1.78
C SER A 257 24.58 22.33 1.86
N VAL A 258 23.81 21.56 2.63
CA VAL A 258 23.97 20.11 2.76
C VAL A 258 23.66 19.39 1.44
N GLY A 259 22.61 19.81 0.73
CA GLY A 259 22.25 19.24 -0.57
C GLY A 259 23.32 19.45 -1.66
N VAL A 260 23.90 20.65 -1.73
CA VAL A 260 24.98 20.97 -2.67
C VAL A 260 26.26 20.20 -2.32
N LEU A 261 26.60 20.08 -1.03
CA LEU A 261 27.74 19.28 -0.60
C LEU A 261 27.55 17.79 -0.88
N ALA A 262 26.33 17.25 -0.69
CA ALA A 262 26.02 15.85 -0.96
C ALA A 262 26.12 15.52 -2.47
N THR A 263 25.59 16.39 -3.33
CA THR A 263 25.71 16.21 -4.80
C THR A 263 27.15 16.34 -5.27
N LEU A 264 27.90 17.31 -4.76
CA LEU A 264 29.32 17.46 -5.08
C LEU A 264 30.14 16.25 -4.59
N ALA A 265 29.86 15.75 -3.39
CA ALA A 265 30.47 14.55 -2.85
C ALA A 265 30.15 13.29 -3.68
N LEU A 266 28.90 13.10 -4.11
CA LEU A 266 28.49 11.99 -4.96
C LEU A 266 29.21 12.04 -6.32
N CYS A 267 29.32 13.23 -6.94
CA CYS A 267 30.04 13.42 -8.20
C CYS A 267 31.53 13.06 -8.06
N ILE A 268 32.18 13.49 -6.97
CA ILE A 268 33.57 13.11 -6.68
C ILE A 268 33.69 11.60 -6.45
N PHE A 269 32.77 11.00 -5.70
CA PHE A 269 32.75 9.57 -5.43
C PHE A 269 32.65 8.73 -6.71
N LEU A 270 31.69 9.06 -7.59
CA LEU A 270 31.51 8.38 -8.88
C LEU A 270 32.73 8.54 -9.79
N SER A 271 33.36 9.73 -9.80
CA SER A 271 34.60 9.99 -10.53
C SER A 271 35.75 9.10 -10.04
N ILE A 272 35.94 8.98 -8.71
CA ILE A 272 36.96 8.12 -8.12
C ILE A 272 36.65 6.64 -8.37
N TYR A 273 35.40 6.21 -8.21
CA TYR A 273 34.98 4.82 -8.43
C TYR A 273 35.22 4.39 -9.89
N GLY A 274 34.85 5.22 -10.86
CA GLY A 274 35.12 4.99 -12.28
C GLY A 274 36.62 4.90 -12.57
N ARG A 275 37.42 5.80 -11.99
CA ARG A 275 38.89 5.79 -12.14
C ARG A 275 39.52 4.53 -11.54
N ARG A 276 39.05 4.04 -10.39
CA ARG A 276 39.52 2.80 -9.75
C ARG A 276 39.14 1.56 -10.58
N ARG A 277 37.90 1.50 -11.11
CA ARG A 277 37.48 0.39 -11.99
C ARG A 277 38.31 0.32 -13.28
N LEU A 278 38.66 1.46 -13.88
CA LEU A 278 39.50 1.49 -15.07
C LEU A 278 40.96 1.14 -14.77
N ALA A 279 41.50 1.56 -13.62
CA ALA A 279 42.84 1.15 -13.18
C ALA A 279 42.92 -0.38 -13.00
N ALA A 280 41.94 -0.99 -12.34
CA ALA A 280 41.89 -2.45 -12.18
C ALA A 280 41.82 -3.21 -13.52
N ARG A 281 41.23 -2.61 -14.57
CA ARG A 281 41.25 -3.19 -15.92
C ARG A 281 42.62 -3.09 -16.58
N ARG A 282 43.41 -2.04 -16.31
CA ARG A 282 44.80 -1.94 -16.79
C ARG A 282 45.69 -2.96 -16.10
N ASP A 283 45.60 -3.11 -14.78
CA ASP A 283 46.38 -4.12 -14.03
C ASP A 283 46.12 -5.54 -14.52
N ARG A 284 44.87 -5.88 -14.88
CA ARG A 284 44.53 -7.18 -15.48
C ARG A 284 45.17 -7.38 -16.85
N ARG A 285 45.27 -6.33 -17.67
CA ARG A 285 45.94 -6.39 -18.97
C ARG A 285 47.45 -6.55 -18.81
N GLU A 286 48.07 -5.78 -17.92
CA GLU A 286 49.51 -5.89 -17.63
C GLU A 286 49.88 -7.27 -17.05
N ARG A 287 49.07 -7.82 -16.14
CA ARG A 287 49.28 -9.21 -15.66
C ARG A 287 49.11 -10.26 -16.75
N ALA A 288 48.15 -10.09 -17.66
CA ALA A 288 47.97 -11.00 -18.79
C ALA A 288 49.15 -10.94 -19.76
N GLU A 289 49.71 -9.75 -20.01
CA GLU A 289 50.90 -9.57 -20.84
C GLU A 289 52.15 -10.18 -20.18
N ILE A 290 52.36 -9.97 -18.87
CA ILE A 290 53.48 -10.59 -18.13
C ILE A 290 53.34 -12.12 -18.09
N ALA A 291 52.12 -12.64 -17.91
CA ALA A 291 51.86 -14.09 -17.93
C ALA A 291 52.10 -14.69 -19.33
N ALA A 292 51.73 -13.98 -20.39
CA ALA A 292 51.98 -14.41 -21.77
C ALA A 292 53.46 -14.29 -22.17
N ALA A 293 54.19 -13.31 -21.62
CA ALA A 293 55.62 -13.11 -21.89
C ALA A 293 56.55 -13.96 -21.00
N SER A 294 56.02 -14.59 -19.94
CA SER A 294 56.80 -15.47 -19.09
C SER A 294 57.08 -16.79 -19.83
N PRO A 295 58.34 -17.10 -20.20
CA PRO A 295 58.66 -18.37 -20.84
C PRO A 295 58.24 -19.51 -19.91
N LEU A 296 57.64 -20.55 -20.49
CA LEU A 296 57.26 -21.77 -19.77
C LEU A 296 58.49 -22.30 -19.04
N MET A 297 58.57 -22.03 -17.74
CA MET A 297 59.58 -22.59 -16.86
C MET A 297 59.30 -24.09 -16.81
N ILE A 298 60.01 -24.85 -17.65
CA ILE A 298 60.10 -26.30 -17.55
C ILE A 298 60.71 -26.59 -16.18
N GLY A 299 59.85 -26.89 -15.22
CA GLY A 299 60.26 -27.30 -13.88
C GLY A 299 61.13 -28.56 -13.97
N PRO A 300 62.05 -28.76 -13.01
CA PRO A 300 62.86 -29.98 -12.95
C PRO A 300 61.94 -31.21 -12.95
N ALA A 301 62.27 -32.18 -13.82
CA ALA A 301 61.43 -33.34 -14.09
C ALA A 301 60.95 -34.02 -12.79
N PRO A 302 59.68 -34.46 -12.73
CA PRO A 302 59.13 -35.10 -11.54
C PRO A 302 59.95 -36.34 -11.17
N PHE A 303 60.36 -36.40 -9.91
CA PHE A 303 61.11 -37.52 -9.34
C PHE A 303 60.29 -38.80 -9.48
N MET A 304 60.74 -39.73 -10.33
CA MET A 304 60.24 -41.10 -10.33
C MET A 304 60.76 -41.79 -9.06
N PRO A 305 59.88 -42.26 -8.15
CA PRO A 305 60.31 -43.03 -6.99
C PRO A 305 60.92 -44.34 -7.50
N ARG A 306 62.24 -44.49 -7.31
CA ARG A 306 62.90 -45.78 -7.50
C ARG A 306 62.53 -46.67 -6.32
N TYR A 307 61.67 -47.66 -6.54
CA TYR A 307 61.43 -48.72 -5.58
C TYR A 307 62.72 -49.54 -5.42
N PHE A 308 63.23 -49.62 -4.20
CA PHE A 308 64.40 -50.42 -3.89
C PHE A 308 64.01 -51.92 -3.87
N PRO A 309 64.77 -52.79 -4.55
CA PRO A 309 64.54 -54.24 -4.48
C PRO A 309 64.68 -54.71 -3.01
N GLY A 310 63.60 -55.21 -2.42
CA GLY A 310 63.60 -55.78 -1.06
C GLY A 310 62.62 -55.16 -0.07
N THR A 311 61.95 -54.05 -0.40
CA THR A 311 60.86 -53.54 0.43
C THR A 311 59.57 -54.28 0.11
N VAL A 312 59.18 -55.19 1.00
CA VAL A 312 57.86 -55.84 0.97
C VAL A 312 56.82 -54.76 1.26
N PRO A 313 55.88 -54.46 0.34
CA PRO A 313 54.83 -53.49 0.59
C PRO A 313 53.97 -53.95 1.78
N PRO A 314 53.51 -53.04 2.65
CA PRO A 314 52.68 -53.39 3.79
C PRO A 314 51.40 -54.11 3.32
N PRO A 315 50.90 -55.08 4.11
CA PRO A 315 49.74 -55.88 3.74
C PRO A 315 48.51 -54.98 3.61
N TYR A 316 47.91 -54.99 2.42
CA TYR A 316 46.64 -54.34 2.15
C TYR A 316 45.59 -54.88 3.12
N ALA A 317 45.02 -54.00 3.95
CA ALA A 317 43.82 -54.31 4.70
C ALA A 317 42.69 -54.61 3.70
N PRO A 318 41.89 -55.69 3.90
CA PRO A 318 40.84 -56.06 2.98
C PRO A 318 39.77 -54.97 2.94
N SER A 319 39.53 -54.43 1.74
CA SER A 319 38.39 -53.57 1.44
C SER A 319 37.11 -54.26 1.89
N ALA A 320 36.45 -53.69 2.89
CA ALA A 320 35.09 -54.05 3.22
C ALA A 320 34.21 -53.74 2.00
N ALA A 321 33.72 -54.80 1.36
CA ALA A 321 32.67 -54.74 0.37
C ALA A 321 31.38 -54.29 1.06
N SER A 322 31.11 -52.98 1.07
CA SER A 322 29.75 -52.48 1.32
C SER A 322 28.98 -52.54 0.01
N SER A 323 28.05 -53.48 0.00
CA SER A 323 26.94 -53.64 -0.93
C SER A 323 26.25 -52.31 -1.25
N ALA A 324 25.88 -52.19 -2.53
CA ALA A 324 25.01 -51.17 -3.05
C ALA A 324 23.69 -51.06 -2.26
N GLN A 325 23.42 -49.85 -1.77
CA GLN A 325 22.06 -49.34 -1.71
C GLN A 325 22.11 -47.90 -2.21
N ALA A 326 21.43 -47.68 -3.32
CA ALA A 326 21.18 -46.38 -3.89
C ALA A 326 20.32 -45.59 -2.91
N ASP A 327 20.84 -44.47 -2.44
CA ASP A 327 20.01 -43.33 -2.07
C ASP A 327 20.78 -42.06 -2.40
N THR A 328 20.33 -41.42 -3.48
CA THR A 328 20.77 -40.12 -3.95
C THR A 328 20.18 -39.07 -3.02
N HIS A 329 20.87 -38.78 -1.91
CA HIS A 329 20.71 -37.52 -1.19
C HIS A 329 21.99 -36.70 -1.33
N HIS A 330 21.98 -35.80 -2.30
CA HIS A 330 22.91 -34.68 -2.36
C HIS A 330 22.66 -33.76 -1.16
N SER A 331 23.40 -33.98 -0.07
CA SER A 331 23.70 -32.93 0.91
C SER A 331 25.14 -32.48 0.65
N SER A 332 25.29 -31.41 -0.12
CA SER A 332 26.54 -30.67 -0.25
C SER A 332 26.74 -29.84 1.02
N GLY A 333 27.14 -30.49 2.10
CA GLY A 333 27.80 -29.83 3.23
C GLY A 333 29.26 -29.60 2.87
N THR A 334 29.53 -28.57 2.05
CA THR A 334 30.84 -27.91 2.10
C THR A 334 30.88 -27.19 3.44
N GLU A 335 31.50 -27.82 4.43
CA GLU A 335 32.06 -27.11 5.58
C GLU A 335 33.13 -26.16 5.05
N ASP A 336 32.69 -24.97 4.67
CA ASP A 336 33.55 -23.80 4.65
C ASP A 336 34.11 -23.67 6.06
N MET A 337 35.42 -23.92 6.20
CA MET A 337 36.18 -23.54 7.37
C MET A 337 36.12 -22.01 7.47
N LEU A 338 35.05 -21.52 8.08
CA LEU A 338 34.86 -20.12 8.42
C LEU A 338 36.03 -19.71 9.31
N ASN A 339 36.80 -18.76 8.77
CA ASN A 339 37.93 -18.12 9.41
C ASN A 339 37.48 -17.55 10.77
N TYR A 340 38.20 -17.91 11.84
CA TYR A 340 37.90 -17.51 13.22
C TYR A 340 37.88 -15.97 13.45
N ALA A 341 38.34 -15.19 12.46
CA ALA A 341 38.39 -13.73 12.53
C ALA A 341 37.04 -13.01 12.32
N ASP A 342 35.99 -13.69 11.82
CA ASP A 342 34.68 -13.07 11.54
C ASP A 342 33.57 -13.46 12.54
N VAL A 343 33.90 -14.14 13.65
CA VAL A 343 32.93 -14.43 14.72
C VAL A 343 32.86 -13.22 15.66
N PRO A 344 31.77 -12.41 15.66
CA PRO A 344 31.63 -11.33 16.62
C PRO A 344 31.59 -11.90 18.06
N PRO A 345 32.14 -11.19 19.06
CA PRO A 345 32.09 -11.64 20.44
C PRO A 345 30.64 -11.87 20.87
N SER A 346 30.39 -12.98 21.56
CA SER A 346 29.07 -13.37 22.05
C SER A 346 28.43 -12.21 22.81
N THR A 347 27.28 -11.73 22.32
CA THR A 347 26.49 -10.70 22.99
C THR A 347 26.11 -11.17 24.39
N PRO A 348 26.20 -10.30 25.42
CA PRO A 348 25.82 -10.66 26.78
C PRO A 348 24.32 -11.00 26.85
N PRO A 349 23.91 -11.89 27.77
CA PRO A 349 22.53 -12.33 27.90
C PRO A 349 21.58 -11.14 28.19
N PRO A 350 20.31 -11.21 27.75
CA PRO A 350 19.33 -10.17 28.00
C PRO A 350 19.21 -9.91 29.51
N GLN A 351 19.34 -8.64 29.92
CA GLN A 351 19.02 -8.27 31.29
C GLN A 351 17.50 -8.33 31.47
N ASP A 352 17.06 -9.12 32.44
CA ASP A 352 15.67 -9.22 32.87
C ASP A 352 15.12 -7.84 33.24
N ARG A 353 14.19 -7.34 32.42
CA ARG A 353 13.37 -6.16 32.72
C ARG A 353 12.27 -6.55 33.70
N GLN A 354 12.62 -6.73 34.96
CA GLN A 354 11.66 -6.65 36.07
C GLN A 354 12.09 -5.53 37.02
N SER A 355 11.75 -4.30 36.66
CA SER A 355 11.67 -3.17 37.60
C SER A 355 10.79 -2.06 37.04
N LEU A 356 9.51 -2.13 37.38
CA LEU A 356 8.61 -1.02 37.72
C LEU A 356 8.95 0.37 37.14
N GLY A 357 8.20 0.77 36.12
CA GLY A 357 8.09 2.16 35.69
C GLY A 357 6.82 2.31 34.86
N LEU A 358 5.76 2.86 35.48
CA LEU A 358 4.57 3.30 34.77
C LEU A 358 4.99 4.27 33.65
N PRO A 359 4.44 4.17 32.43
CA PRO A 359 4.74 5.12 31.37
C PRO A 359 4.30 6.52 31.82
N PRO A 360 5.12 7.57 31.60
CA PRO A 360 4.65 8.93 31.81
C PRO A 360 3.47 9.22 30.86
N PRO A 361 2.47 10.00 31.31
CA PRO A 361 1.33 10.36 30.48
C PRO A 361 1.79 11.05 29.20
N SER A 362 1.08 10.79 28.10
CA SER A 362 1.36 11.42 26.82
C SER A 362 1.16 12.94 26.92
N PHE A 363 2.01 13.70 26.24
CA PHE A 363 2.00 15.16 26.27
C PHE A 363 0.74 15.77 25.61
N ALA A 364 -0.14 14.94 25.05
CA ALA A 364 -1.36 15.37 24.35
C ALA A 364 -2.49 15.78 25.30
N GLU A 365 -2.43 15.45 26.59
CA GLU A 365 -3.55 15.62 27.52
C GLU A 365 -3.43 16.84 28.46
N ALA A 366 -2.40 17.68 28.30
CA ALA A 366 -2.13 18.82 29.19
C ALA A 366 -2.54 20.21 28.65
N ILE A 367 -3.17 20.30 27.46
CA ILE A 367 -3.52 21.62 26.86
C ILE A 367 -4.99 21.70 26.39
N ALA A 368 -5.77 20.62 26.47
CA ALA A 368 -7.18 20.64 26.06
C ALA A 368 -8.13 21.12 27.19
N ASP A 369 -7.87 22.27 27.79
CA ASP A 369 -8.89 22.94 28.61
C ASP A 369 -8.72 24.47 28.59
N THR A 370 -9.12 25.08 27.48
CA THR A 370 -9.65 26.46 27.45
C THR A 370 -10.30 26.74 26.10
N SER A 371 -11.62 26.63 25.98
CA SER A 371 -12.42 27.57 25.16
C SER A 371 -13.92 27.39 25.39
N ALA A 372 -14.40 28.04 26.45
CA ALA A 372 -15.74 28.57 26.45
C ALA A 372 -15.81 29.67 25.36
N SER A 373 -16.52 29.42 24.25
CA SER A 373 -16.82 30.46 23.27
C SER A 373 -18.33 30.55 23.04
N VAL A 374 -18.86 31.57 23.70
CA VAL A 374 -20.09 32.33 23.50
C VAL A 374 -20.74 32.17 22.12
N ARG A 375 -22.01 31.72 22.12
CA ARG A 375 -22.98 31.84 21.03
C ARG A 375 -23.28 33.31 20.74
N ILE A 376 -23.13 33.73 19.49
CA ILE A 376 -23.80 34.93 18.93
C ILE A 376 -24.71 34.45 17.80
N PRO A 377 -26.02 34.77 17.81
CA PRO A 377 -26.94 34.41 16.73
C PRO A 377 -26.83 35.42 15.58
N ILE A 378 -26.69 34.92 14.35
CA ILE A 378 -26.87 35.70 13.12
C ILE A 378 -28.14 35.20 12.42
N PRO A 379 -29.08 36.09 12.05
CA PRO A 379 -30.29 35.72 11.34
C PRO A 379 -30.13 35.86 9.82
N GLY A 380 -30.66 34.87 9.09
CA GLY A 380 -31.40 35.08 7.83
C GLY A 380 -30.62 35.24 6.53
N ALA A 381 -30.73 34.22 5.67
CA ALA A 381 -30.82 34.24 4.19
C ALA A 381 -30.60 32.79 3.74
N GLY A 382 -31.32 32.17 2.82
CA GLY A 382 -32.32 32.57 1.85
C GLY A 382 -32.42 31.37 0.90
N SER A 383 -33.64 30.86 0.73
CA SER A 383 -33.97 29.73 -0.13
C SER A 383 -33.67 30.04 -1.60
N ALA A 384 -32.98 29.13 -2.30
CA ALA A 384 -32.95 29.01 -3.76
C ALA A 384 -32.78 27.52 -4.07
N GLU A 385 -33.87 26.79 -4.30
CA GLU A 385 -34.52 26.58 -5.60
C GLU A 385 -33.65 25.73 -6.54
N ALA A 386 -34.02 24.45 -6.56
CA ALA A 386 -33.46 23.40 -7.37
C ALA A 386 -33.94 23.54 -8.83
N THR A 387 -33.00 23.57 -9.77
CA THR A 387 -33.28 23.33 -11.19
C THR A 387 -32.49 22.12 -11.66
N GLY A 388 -33.23 21.12 -12.12
CA GLY A 388 -32.75 19.81 -12.53
C GLY A 388 -31.79 19.83 -13.71
N ILE A 389 -30.89 18.86 -13.70
CA ILE A 389 -30.01 18.54 -14.82
C ILE A 389 -30.37 17.14 -15.29
N THR A 390 -30.90 17.09 -16.52
CA THR A 390 -31.17 15.89 -17.30
C THR A 390 -29.85 15.26 -17.75
N LEU A 391 -29.62 14.00 -17.37
CA LEU A 391 -28.52 13.16 -17.86
C LEU A 391 -28.83 12.64 -19.28
N PRO A 392 -27.87 12.64 -20.23
CA PRO A 392 -28.00 11.88 -21.46
C PRO A 392 -27.58 10.42 -21.26
N SER A 393 -28.44 9.52 -21.75
CA SER A 393 -28.22 8.08 -21.90
C SER A 393 -27.09 7.81 -22.89
N ALA A 394 -26.04 7.11 -22.47
CA ALA A 394 -24.96 6.65 -23.35
C ALA A 394 -25.24 5.21 -23.81
N ASN A 395 -25.52 5.07 -25.10
CA ASN A 395 -25.54 3.79 -25.83
C ASN A 395 -24.12 3.23 -25.94
N SER A 396 -23.92 1.99 -25.51
CA SER A 396 -22.72 1.21 -25.76
C SER A 396 -22.89 0.37 -27.04
N ASP A 397 -22.33 0.85 -28.15
CA ASP A 397 -22.05 0.01 -29.33
C ASP A 397 -20.59 -0.45 -29.28
N ALA A 398 -20.38 -1.75 -29.16
CA ALA A 398 -19.09 -2.42 -29.31
C ALA A 398 -18.95 -2.94 -30.76
N PRO A 399 -17.78 -2.83 -31.40
CA PRO A 399 -17.51 -3.56 -32.64
C PRO A 399 -16.90 -4.94 -32.36
N THR A 400 -17.40 -5.91 -33.12
CA THR A 400 -16.94 -7.30 -33.32
C THR A 400 -15.49 -7.44 -33.77
#